data_AF-A0A4Q4U4A8-F1
#
_entry.id   AF-A0A4Q4U4A8-F1
#
_cell.length_a   1.000
_cell.length_b   1.000
_cell.length_c   1.000
_cell.angle_alpha   90.00
_cell.angle_beta   90.00
_cell.angle_gamma   90.00
#
_symmetry.space_group_name_H-M   'P 1'
#
loop_
_entity.id
_entity.type
_entity.pdbx_description
1 polymer ?
#
loop_
_entity_poly.entity_id
_entity_poly.type
_entity_poly.pdbx_seq_one_letter_code
_entity_poly.pdbx_strand_id
1 'polypeptide(L)'
;MRVSFAIFSAFAASVFAAPLAARTDAHLAKRQSVFSQKTYDEISISGGVAGNAEQEALSVLSGLDLNNLASATEDDIEFLDSVNKICNEAEKNAFNVAIDSASGEEADALQRGKIKNKVLKLEATMMRLMIEQAQGEDVADKIQAESAKLNNNIQQDREEAGKPSTFLSFDASTS
;
A
#
# COMPACT_ATOMS: atom_id res chain seq x y z
N MET A 1 31.18 -10.19 81.83
CA MET A 1 31.11 -9.01 80.95
C MET A 1 29.92 -9.22 80.01
N ARG A 2 28.76 -8.53 79.99
CA ARG A 2 28.43 -7.08 80.16
C ARG A 2 29.46 -6.22 79.44
N VAL A 3 29.16 -5.58 78.31
CA VAL A 3 28.41 -4.30 78.11
C VAL A 3 27.96 -4.28 76.63
N SER A 4 26.67 -4.21 76.29
CA SER A 4 25.79 -3.04 76.06
C SER A 4 25.68 -2.55 74.61
N PHE A 5 24.41 -2.29 74.27
CA PHE A 5 23.84 -1.65 73.09
C PHE A 5 24.44 -0.29 72.71
N ALA A 6 24.42 0.03 71.41
CA ALA A 6 24.05 1.34 70.91
C ALA A 6 23.48 1.25 69.47
N ILE A 7 22.23 1.69 69.35
CA ILE A 7 21.42 1.94 68.15
C ILE A 7 21.99 3.16 67.41
N PHE A 8 21.91 3.22 66.07
CA PHE A 8 21.40 4.42 65.37
C PHE A 8 21.10 4.12 63.89
N SER A 9 19.84 4.37 63.53
CA SER A 9 19.28 4.39 62.18
C SER A 9 19.94 5.44 61.29
N ALA A 10 20.07 5.15 59.99
CA ALA A 10 20.03 6.17 58.95
C ALA A 10 19.34 5.60 57.70
N PHE A 11 18.08 6.00 57.55
CA PHE A 11 17.25 5.80 56.37
C PHE A 11 17.63 6.89 55.36
N ALA A 12 18.42 6.56 54.33
CA ALA A 12 18.70 7.50 53.25
C ALA A 12 17.59 7.40 52.20
N ALA A 13 16.61 8.29 52.29
CA ALA A 13 15.63 8.51 51.23
C ALA A 13 16.31 9.23 50.06
N SER A 14 16.63 8.50 49.00
CA SER A 14 17.04 9.08 47.72
C SER A 14 15.82 9.70 47.06
N VAL A 15 15.73 11.04 47.09
CA VAL A 15 14.78 11.78 46.26
C VAL A 15 15.27 11.71 44.82
N PHE A 16 14.64 10.86 44.00
CA PHE A 16 14.74 10.99 42.55
C PHE A 16 14.06 12.31 42.17
N ALA A 17 14.86 13.32 41.86
CA ALA A 17 14.40 14.48 41.14
C ALA A 17 13.89 14.00 39.76
N ALA A 18 12.57 13.98 39.59
CA ALA A 18 11.97 13.75 38.27
C ALA A 18 12.44 14.86 37.33
N PRO A 19 12.98 14.55 36.14
CA PRO A 19 13.19 15.58 35.14
C PRO A 19 11.82 16.16 34.80
N LEU A 20 11.67 17.45 35.08
CA LEU A 20 10.56 18.28 34.63
C LEU A 20 10.47 18.08 33.12
N ALA A 21 9.39 17.44 32.66
CA ALA A 21 9.11 17.28 31.25
C ALA A 21 9.03 18.68 30.62
N ALA A 22 10.14 19.10 30.02
CA ALA A 22 10.14 20.18 29.06
C ALA A 22 9.20 19.72 27.96
N ARG A 23 7.99 20.25 27.97
CA ARG A 23 7.09 20.24 26.82
C ARG A 23 7.82 21.07 25.77
N THR A 24 8.69 20.41 25.02
CA THR A 24 9.05 20.90 23.71
C THR A 24 7.74 20.90 22.94
N ASP A 25 7.27 22.08 22.57
CA ASP A 25 6.43 22.30 21.40
C ASP A 25 7.22 21.79 20.19
N ALA A 26 7.41 20.47 20.12
CA ALA A 26 7.79 19.79 18.91
C ALA A 26 6.60 20.04 18.01
N HIS A 27 6.74 21.07 17.18
CA HIS A 27 5.99 21.23 15.97
C HIS A 27 6.11 19.88 15.25
N LEU A 28 5.13 18.99 15.49
CA LEU A 28 5.00 17.70 14.83
C LEU A 28 4.84 18.07 13.37
N ALA A 29 5.96 18.13 12.65
CA ALA A 29 5.93 18.31 11.21
C ALA A 29 5.01 17.21 10.69
N LYS A 30 3.89 17.59 10.05
CA LYS A 30 3.01 16.64 9.38
C LYS A 30 3.93 15.80 8.50
N ARG A 31 4.01 14.50 8.76
CA ARG A 31 4.74 13.59 7.87
C ARG A 31 4.15 13.80 6.48
N GLN A 32 5.01 14.04 5.50
CA GLN A 32 4.56 14.20 4.13
C GLN A 32 4.26 12.81 3.56
N SER A 33 3.25 12.72 2.71
CA SER A 33 3.03 11.52 1.89
C SER A 33 4.32 11.16 1.14
N VAL A 34 4.56 9.85 1.02
CA VAL A 34 5.62 9.33 0.15
C VAL A 34 5.18 9.32 -1.32
N PHE A 35 3.88 9.39 -1.56
CA PHE A 35 3.30 9.49 -2.88
C PHE A 35 3.05 10.95 -3.26
N SER A 36 2.99 11.17 -4.57
CA SER A 36 2.60 12.44 -5.18
C SER A 36 1.52 12.16 -6.19
N GLN A 37 0.61 13.10 -6.43
CA GLN A 37 -0.40 13.00 -7.49
C GLN A 37 0.20 12.47 -8.81
N LYS A 38 -0.46 11.47 -9.38
CA LYS A 38 -0.18 10.88 -10.69
C LYS A 38 -1.46 10.77 -11.51
N THR A 39 -1.34 10.87 -12.82
CA THR A 39 -2.37 10.45 -13.76
C THR A 39 -2.44 8.92 -13.87
N TYR A 40 -3.55 8.39 -14.38
CA TYR A 40 -3.64 6.96 -14.69
C TYR A 40 -2.54 6.50 -15.64
N ASP A 41 -2.29 7.27 -16.70
CA ASP A 41 -1.31 6.94 -17.73
C ASP A 41 0.12 6.87 -17.15
N GLU A 42 0.43 7.62 -16.10
CA GLU A 42 1.71 7.57 -15.40
C GLU A 42 1.87 6.35 -14.47
N ILE A 43 0.76 5.79 -13.95
CA ILE A 43 0.79 4.61 -13.06
C ILE A 43 0.47 3.31 -13.78
N SER A 44 -0.09 3.36 -14.98
CA SER A 44 -0.61 2.19 -15.68
C SER A 44 0.49 1.21 -16.04
N ILE A 45 0.24 -0.06 -15.75
CA ILE A 45 1.11 -1.19 -16.12
C ILE A 45 0.49 -2.05 -17.23
N SER A 46 -0.56 -1.58 -17.89
CA SER A 46 -1.34 -2.39 -18.83
C SER A 46 -0.62 -2.74 -20.14
N GLY A 47 0.30 -1.88 -20.59
CA GLY A 47 1.08 -2.09 -21.81
C GLY A 47 2.27 -3.02 -21.65
N GLY A 48 2.81 -3.45 -22.80
CA GLY A 48 4.10 -4.16 -22.88
C GLY A 48 3.92 -5.66 -23.07
N VAL A 49 4.49 -6.44 -22.15
CA VAL A 49 4.49 -7.90 -22.17
C VAL A 49 3.87 -8.40 -20.87
N ALA A 50 3.05 -9.45 -20.93
CA ALA A 50 2.50 -10.09 -19.75
C ALA A 50 3.53 -10.99 -19.05
N GLY A 51 3.28 -11.28 -17.77
CA GLY A 51 4.05 -12.25 -16.96
C GLY A 51 4.84 -11.67 -15.80
N ASN A 52 4.89 -10.35 -15.66
CA ASN A 52 5.61 -9.62 -14.61
C ASN A 52 4.77 -8.53 -13.92
N ALA A 53 3.43 -8.57 -14.03
CA ALA A 53 2.55 -7.50 -13.54
C ALA A 53 2.70 -7.19 -12.05
N GLU A 54 2.93 -8.20 -11.22
CA GLU A 54 3.19 -8.03 -9.78
C GLU A 54 4.41 -7.14 -9.55
N GLN A 55 5.51 -7.42 -10.25
CA GLN A 55 6.75 -6.64 -10.12
C GLN A 55 6.57 -5.20 -10.59
N GLU A 56 5.84 -5.01 -11.70
CA GLU A 56 5.54 -3.67 -12.21
C GLU A 56 4.65 -2.87 -11.25
N ALA A 57 3.62 -3.51 -10.68
CA ALA A 57 2.75 -2.88 -9.69
C ALA A 57 3.54 -2.47 -8.43
N LEU A 58 4.38 -3.36 -7.91
CA LEU A 58 5.26 -3.06 -6.77
C LEU A 58 6.24 -1.93 -7.09
N SER A 59 6.74 -1.85 -8.32
CA SER A 59 7.62 -0.76 -8.76
C SER A 59 6.90 0.59 -8.74
N VAL A 60 5.66 0.64 -9.26
CA VAL A 60 4.82 1.84 -9.26
C VAL A 60 4.51 2.30 -7.83
N LEU A 61 4.35 1.37 -6.90
CA LEU A 61 3.92 1.62 -5.52
C LEU A 61 5.08 1.61 -4.48
N SER A 62 6.33 1.66 -4.93
CA SER A 62 7.53 1.44 -4.10
C SER A 62 7.87 2.55 -3.06
N GLY A 63 6.97 3.52 -2.84
CA GLY A 63 7.22 4.67 -1.96
C GLY A 63 7.15 4.39 -0.46
N LEU A 64 6.46 3.33 -0.04
CA LEU A 64 6.20 3.05 1.39
C LEU A 64 7.42 2.45 2.12
N ASP A 65 7.60 2.84 3.39
CA ASP A 65 8.50 2.13 4.30
C ASP A 65 7.84 0.84 4.80
N LEU A 66 8.13 -0.26 4.12
CA LEU A 66 7.60 -1.59 4.46
C LEU A 66 8.03 -2.08 5.86
N ASN A 67 9.07 -1.49 6.47
CA ASN A 67 9.47 -1.82 7.84
C ASN A 67 8.65 -1.04 8.89
N ASN A 68 7.87 -0.05 8.46
CA ASN A 68 7.11 0.82 9.35
C ASN A 68 5.81 1.33 8.68
N LEU A 69 4.94 0.41 8.27
CA LEU A 69 3.66 0.76 7.63
C LEU A 69 2.75 1.63 8.52
N ALA A 70 2.83 1.48 9.84
CA ALA A 70 2.09 2.32 10.78
C ALA A 70 2.48 3.82 10.69
N SER A 71 3.61 4.14 10.04
CA SER A 71 4.05 5.52 9.80
C SER A 71 3.43 6.19 8.58
N ALA A 72 2.76 5.42 7.70
CA ALA A 72 2.07 5.93 6.54
C ALA A 72 1.02 6.98 6.94
N THR A 73 0.85 7.96 6.08
CA THR A 73 -0.03 9.11 6.28
C THR A 73 -1.41 8.85 5.68
N GLU A 74 -2.41 9.64 6.09
CA GLU A 74 -3.74 9.60 5.45
C GLU A 74 -3.65 9.88 3.95
N ASP A 75 -2.82 10.85 3.57
CA ASP A 75 -2.54 11.20 2.18
C ASP A 75 -1.98 9.97 1.39
N ASP A 76 -1.21 9.07 2.03
CA ASP A 76 -0.75 7.82 1.40
C ASP A 76 -1.89 6.81 1.20
N ILE A 77 -2.79 6.71 2.18
CA ILE A 77 -3.99 5.86 2.13
C ILE A 77 -4.92 6.35 1.01
N GLU A 78 -5.13 7.67 0.91
CA GLU A 78 -5.93 8.31 -0.14
C GLU A 78 -5.34 8.09 -1.54
N PHE A 79 -4.01 8.15 -1.68
CA PHE A 79 -3.35 7.83 -2.95
C PHE A 79 -3.62 6.38 -3.37
N LEU A 80 -3.41 5.41 -2.48
CA LEU A 80 -3.63 3.99 -2.76
C LEU A 80 -5.11 3.68 -3.07
N ASP A 81 -6.03 4.32 -2.36
CA ASP A 81 -7.46 4.20 -2.63
C ASP A 81 -7.84 4.81 -3.98
N SER A 82 -7.21 5.92 -4.36
CA SER A 82 -7.37 6.53 -5.68
C SER A 82 -6.87 5.61 -6.80
N VAL A 83 -5.71 4.98 -6.64
CA VAL A 83 -5.21 3.97 -7.60
C VAL A 83 -6.25 2.85 -7.78
N ASN A 84 -6.83 2.33 -6.69
CA ASN A 84 -7.87 1.31 -6.78
C ASN A 84 -9.07 1.79 -7.61
N LYS A 85 -9.63 2.95 -7.26
CA LYS A 85 -10.82 3.51 -7.91
C LYS A 85 -10.58 3.78 -9.39
N ILE A 86 -9.44 4.39 -9.73
CA ILE A 86 -9.09 4.72 -11.10
C ILE A 86 -8.95 3.44 -11.93
N CYS A 87 -8.19 2.45 -11.45
CA CYS A 87 -8.05 1.18 -12.15
C CYS A 87 -9.41 0.47 -12.32
N ASN A 88 -10.31 0.57 -11.34
CA ASN A 88 -11.65 0.02 -11.44
C ASN A 88 -12.50 0.72 -12.51
N GLU A 89 -12.39 2.04 -12.64
CA GLU A 89 -13.11 2.80 -13.66
C GLU A 89 -12.48 2.62 -15.05
N ALA A 90 -11.16 2.54 -15.17
CA ALA A 90 -10.50 2.15 -16.41
C ALA A 90 -10.91 0.74 -16.86
N GLU A 91 -11.06 -0.20 -15.92
CA GLU A 91 -11.55 -1.55 -16.20
C GLU A 91 -12.95 -1.51 -16.85
N LYS A 92 -13.88 -0.77 -16.25
CA LYS A 92 -15.28 -0.69 -16.71
C LYS A 92 -15.44 0.10 -18.00
N ASN A 93 -14.78 1.26 -18.08
CA ASN A 93 -15.09 2.29 -19.07
C ASN A 93 -14.10 2.32 -20.24
N ALA A 94 -12.92 1.71 -20.10
CA ALA A 94 -11.95 1.57 -21.18
C ALA A 94 -11.78 0.10 -21.60
N PHE A 95 -11.31 -0.77 -20.69
CA PHE A 95 -10.98 -2.15 -21.05
C PHE A 95 -12.20 -2.96 -21.48
N ASN A 96 -13.29 -2.99 -20.71
CA ASN A 96 -14.47 -3.76 -21.09
C ASN A 96 -15.03 -3.28 -22.44
N VAL A 97 -15.09 -1.96 -22.65
CA VAL A 97 -15.58 -1.37 -23.92
C VAL A 97 -14.70 -1.76 -25.11
N ALA A 98 -13.38 -1.69 -24.94
CA ALA A 98 -12.43 -2.06 -26.00
C ALA A 98 -12.47 -3.56 -26.32
N ILE A 99 -12.52 -4.41 -25.28
CA ILE A 99 -12.58 -5.87 -25.44
C ILE A 99 -13.87 -6.29 -26.14
N ASP A 100 -15.02 -5.72 -25.77
CA ASP A 100 -16.32 -6.00 -26.39
C ASP A 100 -16.34 -5.66 -27.89
N SER A 101 -15.47 -4.74 -28.33
CA SER A 101 -15.35 -4.28 -29.72
C SER A 101 -14.26 -5.01 -30.51
N ALA A 102 -13.42 -5.81 -29.85
CA ALA A 102 -12.27 -6.48 -30.44
C ALA A 102 -12.52 -7.98 -30.63
N SER A 103 -11.63 -8.64 -31.40
CA SER A 103 -11.67 -10.10 -31.53
C SER A 103 -10.27 -10.68 -31.78
N GLY A 104 -10.13 -11.99 -31.57
CA GLY A 104 -8.86 -12.69 -31.74
C GLY A 104 -7.74 -12.10 -30.87
N GLU A 105 -6.53 -12.04 -31.43
CA GLU A 105 -5.34 -11.61 -30.69
C GLU A 105 -5.45 -10.18 -30.13
N GLU A 106 -6.20 -9.29 -30.78
CA GLU A 106 -6.42 -7.93 -30.26
C GLU A 106 -7.22 -7.96 -28.94
N ALA A 107 -8.30 -8.74 -28.90
CA ALA A 107 -9.09 -8.94 -27.68
C ALA A 107 -8.25 -9.61 -26.58
N ASP A 108 -7.42 -10.60 -26.94
CA ASP A 108 -6.55 -11.29 -26.00
C ASP A 108 -5.49 -10.35 -25.42
N ALA A 109 -4.88 -9.47 -26.24
CA ALA A 109 -3.92 -8.48 -25.79
C ALA A 109 -4.54 -7.40 -24.87
N LEU A 110 -5.78 -6.98 -25.16
CA LEU A 110 -6.56 -6.10 -24.29
C LEU A 110 -6.93 -6.78 -22.96
N GLN A 111 -7.30 -8.06 -23.00
CA GLN A 111 -7.59 -8.85 -21.80
C GLN A 111 -6.35 -9.00 -20.90
N ARG A 112 -5.16 -9.21 -21.48
CA ARG A 112 -3.89 -9.17 -20.74
C ARG A 112 -3.63 -7.81 -20.11
N GLY A 113 -3.81 -6.72 -20.86
CA GLY A 113 -3.70 -5.36 -20.31
C GLY A 113 -4.66 -5.10 -19.14
N LYS A 114 -5.90 -5.59 -19.24
CA LYS A 114 -6.90 -5.56 -18.16
C LYS A 114 -6.45 -6.36 -16.93
N ILE A 115 -5.86 -7.54 -17.13
CA ILE A 115 -5.32 -8.36 -16.02
C ILE A 115 -4.21 -7.58 -15.29
N LYS A 116 -3.25 -6.98 -16.01
CA LYS A 116 -2.20 -6.15 -15.41
C LYS A 116 -2.80 -4.96 -14.64
N ASN A 117 -3.79 -4.27 -15.20
CA ASN A 117 -4.53 -3.20 -14.50
C ASN A 117 -5.20 -3.70 -13.21
N LYS A 118 -5.77 -4.91 -13.21
CA LYS A 118 -6.35 -5.52 -12.00
C LYS A 118 -5.30 -5.90 -10.96
N VAL A 119 -4.11 -6.33 -11.37
CA VAL A 119 -2.99 -6.57 -10.44
C VAL A 119 -2.60 -5.27 -9.73
N LEU A 120 -2.40 -4.17 -10.46
CA LEU A 120 -2.12 -2.85 -9.85
C LEU A 120 -3.22 -2.41 -8.87
N LYS A 121 -4.49 -2.55 -9.26
CA LYS A 121 -5.65 -2.25 -8.40
C LYS A 121 -5.60 -3.00 -7.06
N LEU A 122 -5.35 -4.31 -7.14
CA LEU A 122 -5.38 -5.19 -5.98
C LEU A 122 -4.12 -5.05 -5.13
N GLU A 123 -2.96 -4.78 -5.73
CA GLU A 123 -1.72 -4.48 -5.00
C GLU A 123 -1.88 -3.21 -4.15
N ALA A 124 -2.41 -2.13 -4.74
CA ALA A 124 -2.71 -0.89 -4.00
C ALA A 124 -3.71 -1.14 -2.85
N THR A 125 -4.69 -2.01 -3.07
CA THR A 125 -5.67 -2.41 -2.04
C THR A 125 -5.00 -3.17 -0.90
N MET A 126 -4.10 -4.11 -1.21
CA MET A 126 -3.37 -4.89 -0.21
C MET A 126 -2.45 -4.00 0.61
N MET A 127 -1.71 -3.09 -0.02
CA MET A 127 -0.87 -2.12 0.70
C MET A 127 -1.70 -1.25 1.64
N ARG A 128 -2.86 -0.75 1.20
CA ARG A 128 -3.77 0.04 2.04
C ARG A 128 -4.25 -0.77 3.25
N LEU A 129 -4.72 -2.00 3.03
CA LEU A 129 -5.18 -2.88 4.11
C LEU A 129 -4.05 -3.24 5.09
N MET A 130 -2.81 -3.43 4.62
CA MET A 130 -1.66 -3.67 5.49
C MET A 130 -1.31 -2.43 6.34
N ILE A 131 -1.47 -1.23 5.80
CA ILE A 131 -1.36 0.03 6.57
C ILE A 131 -2.46 0.10 7.63
N GLU A 132 -3.72 -0.08 7.24
CA GLU A 132 -4.89 -0.08 8.16
C GLU A 132 -4.66 -1.09 9.31
N GLN A 133 -4.25 -2.32 8.98
CA GLN A 133 -3.91 -3.33 9.98
C GLN A 133 -2.76 -2.90 10.91
N ALA A 134 -1.69 -2.31 10.36
CA ALA A 134 -0.57 -1.82 11.16
C ALA A 134 -0.95 -0.63 12.05
N GLN A 135 -1.98 0.13 11.69
CA GLN A 135 -2.56 1.22 12.47
C GLN A 135 -3.63 0.75 13.47
N GLY A 136 -3.95 -0.55 13.50
CA GLY A 136 -4.79 -1.18 14.52
C GLY A 136 -6.22 -1.51 14.07
N GLU A 137 -6.54 -1.35 12.78
CA GLU A 137 -7.85 -1.73 12.23
C GLU A 137 -7.99 -3.26 12.08
N ASP A 138 -9.20 -3.78 12.32
CA ASP A 138 -9.52 -5.19 12.12
C ASP A 138 -9.94 -5.45 10.67
N VAL A 139 -8.96 -5.83 9.85
CA VAL A 139 -9.12 -6.06 8.41
C VAL A 139 -8.64 -7.42 7.93
N ALA A 140 -8.43 -8.37 8.84
CA ALA A 140 -7.87 -9.69 8.53
C ALA A 140 -8.67 -10.44 7.45
N ASP A 141 -9.99 -10.46 7.57
CA ASP A 141 -10.88 -11.12 6.59
C ASP A 141 -10.81 -10.44 5.21
N LYS A 142 -10.69 -9.11 5.18
CA LYS A 142 -10.54 -8.35 3.93
C LYS A 142 -9.20 -8.65 3.26
N ILE A 143 -8.12 -8.70 4.03
CA ILE A 143 -6.78 -9.08 3.56
C ILE A 143 -6.82 -10.46 2.93
N GLN A 144 -7.47 -11.43 3.58
CA GLN A 144 -7.58 -12.79 3.02
C GLN A 144 -8.35 -12.79 1.69
N ALA A 145 -9.49 -12.10 1.64
CA ALA A 145 -10.33 -12.04 0.44
C ALA A 145 -9.63 -11.35 -0.73
N GLU A 146 -8.98 -10.21 -0.50
CA GLU A 146 -8.28 -9.45 -1.55
C GLU A 146 -6.98 -10.14 -1.98
N SER A 147 -6.26 -10.81 -1.06
CA SER A 147 -5.08 -11.61 -1.39
C SER A 147 -5.42 -12.76 -2.34
N ALA A 148 -6.55 -13.45 -2.12
CA ALA A 148 -6.99 -14.51 -3.03
C ALA A 148 -7.26 -13.99 -4.46
N LYS A 149 -7.89 -12.81 -4.57
CA LYS A 149 -8.13 -12.15 -5.87
C LYS A 149 -6.82 -11.72 -6.52
N LEU A 150 -5.91 -11.11 -5.76
CA LEU A 150 -4.60 -10.66 -6.26
C LEU A 150 -3.82 -11.85 -6.82
N ASN A 151 -3.66 -12.91 -6.03
CA ASN A 151 -2.95 -14.12 -6.43
C ASN A 151 -3.53 -14.75 -7.70
N ASN A 152 -4.85 -14.76 -7.84
CA ASN A 152 -5.50 -15.28 -9.05
C ASN A 152 -5.18 -14.43 -10.30
N ASN A 153 -5.13 -13.10 -10.20
CA ASN A 153 -4.79 -12.25 -11.36
C ASN A 153 -3.29 -12.29 -11.66
N ILE A 154 -2.42 -12.40 -10.65
CA ILE A 154 -0.99 -12.65 -10.84
C ILE A 154 -0.75 -13.97 -11.57
N GLN A 155 -1.48 -15.03 -11.18
CA GLN A 155 -1.40 -16.31 -11.87
C GLN A 155 -1.83 -16.18 -13.34
N GLN A 156 -2.95 -15.53 -13.63
CA GLN A 156 -3.42 -15.32 -15.01
C GLN A 156 -2.40 -14.53 -15.85
N ASP A 157 -1.77 -13.50 -15.27
CA ASP A 157 -0.70 -12.75 -15.95
C ASP A 157 0.51 -13.65 -16.27
N ARG A 158 0.93 -14.49 -15.31
CA ARG A 158 2.04 -15.45 -15.49
C ARG A 158 1.73 -16.54 -16.52
N GLU A 159 0.49 -17.00 -16.61
CA GLU A 159 0.05 -17.97 -17.63
C GLU A 159 0.16 -17.39 -19.06
N GLU A 160 0.05 -16.07 -19.17
CA GLU A 160 0.16 -15.33 -20.43
C GLU A 160 1.59 -14.79 -20.68
N ALA A 161 2.59 -15.23 -19.91
CA ALA A 161 3.93 -14.71 -19.96
C ALA A 161 4.55 -14.69 -21.37
N GLY A 162 5.18 -13.57 -21.72
CA GLY A 162 5.85 -13.38 -23.02
C GLY A 162 4.93 -12.94 -24.15
N LYS A 163 3.60 -12.87 -23.94
CA LYS A 163 2.65 -12.37 -24.93
C LYS A 163 2.44 -10.85 -24.81
N PRO A 164 2.11 -10.14 -25.90
CA PRO A 164 1.87 -8.69 -25.87
C PRO A 164 0.64 -8.31 -25.03
N SER A 165 0.73 -7.26 -24.22
CA SER A 165 -0.39 -6.65 -23.52
C SER A 165 -0.62 -5.22 -23.99
N THR A 166 -1.90 -4.85 -24.17
CA THR A 166 -2.27 -3.55 -24.73
C THR A 166 -2.50 -2.51 -23.64
N PHE A 167 -1.81 -1.38 -23.76
CA PHE A 167 -2.09 -0.18 -22.98
C PHE A 167 -3.35 0.52 -23.49
N LEU A 168 -4.19 0.99 -22.58
CA LEU A 168 -5.26 1.93 -22.87
C LEU A 168 -5.06 3.17 -21.99
N SER A 169 -5.15 4.36 -22.59
CA SER A 169 -5.16 5.61 -21.83
C SER A 169 -6.51 5.80 -21.14
N PHE A 170 -6.50 6.45 -19.98
CA PHE A 170 -7.72 6.79 -19.24
C PHE A 170 -7.53 8.11 -18.50
N ASP A 171 -8.44 9.07 -18.70
CA ASP A 171 -8.33 10.40 -18.08
C ASP A 171 -8.79 10.35 -16.62
N ALA A 172 -7.82 10.24 -15.72
CA ALA A 172 -8.02 10.30 -14.28
C ALA A 172 -6.70 10.64 -13.57
N SER A 173 -6.78 11.13 -12.34
CA SER A 173 -5.61 11.41 -11.49
C SER A 173 -5.88 10.94 -10.06
N THR A 174 -4.83 10.47 -9.39
CA THR A 174 -4.86 10.21 -7.96
C THR A 174 -5.04 11.51 -7.19
N SER A 175 -5.59 11.44 -5.99
CA SER A 175 -5.49 12.52 -5.01
C SER A 175 -4.06 12.69 -4.51
#